data_AF-A0A7C4LJP0-F1
#
_entry.id   AF-A0A7C4LJP0-F1
#
_cell.length_a   1.000
_cell.length_b   1.000
_cell.length_c   1.000
_cell.angle_alpha   90.00
_cell.angle_beta   90.00
_cell.angle_gamma   90.00
#
_symmetry.space_group_name_H-M   'P 1'
#
loop_
_entity.id
_entity.type
_entity.pdbx_description
1 polymer ?
#
loop_
_entity_poly.entity_id
_entity_poly.type
_entity_poly.pdbx_seq_one_letter_code
_entity_poly.pdbx_strand_id
1 'polypeptide(L)' 'MSAEKFREVFKSAYLMRLSDKRRISRRSVEDLARLATLGRELLPLYLEVIEWRGFQRVLMLKV' A
#
# COMPACT_ATOMS: atom_id res chain seq x y z
N MET A 1 -19.55 -1.05 -1.59
CA MET A 1 -18.49 -0.89 -2.62
C MET A 1 -19.07 -1.29 -3.96
N SER A 2 -18.94 -0.50 -5.03
CA SER A 2 -19.50 -0.88 -6.35
C SER A 2 -18.70 -2.02 -6.99
N ALA A 3 -19.35 -2.83 -7.82
CA ALA A 3 -18.75 -4.02 -8.44
C ALA A 3 -17.54 -3.69 -9.34
N GLU A 4 -17.56 -2.54 -10.01
CA GLU A 4 -16.44 -2.04 -10.82
C GLU A 4 -15.21 -1.76 -9.97
N LYS A 5 -15.40 -1.09 -8.82
CA LYS A 5 -14.32 -0.74 -7.89
C LYS A 5 -13.66 -1.99 -7.29
N PHE A 6 -14.44 -3.06 -7.07
CA PHE A 6 -13.90 -4.35 -6.64
C PHE A 6 -13.05 -5.02 -7.74
N ARG A 7 -13.51 -4.97 -9.00
CA ARG A 7 -12.78 -5.55 -10.15
C ARG A 7 -11.44 -4.88 -10.38
N GLU A 8 -11.38 -3.55 -10.29
CA GLU A 8 -10.14 -2.80 -10.45
C GLU A 8 -9.13 -3.14 -9.35
N VAL A 9 -9.58 -3.13 -8.09
CA VAL A 9 -8.74 -3.49 -6.94
C VAL A 9 -8.24 -4.93 -7.06
N PHE A 10 -9.10 -5.86 -7.47
CA PHE A 10 -8.71 -7.26 -7.67
C PHE A 10 -7.68 -7.42 -8.80
N LYS A 11 -7.85 -6.74 -9.93
CA LYS A 11 -6.89 -6.77 -11.04
C LYS A 11 -5.52 -6.23 -10.61
N SER A 12 -5.49 -5.07 -9.94
CA SER A 12 -4.25 -4.49 -9.44
C SER A 12 -3.55 -5.42 -8.43
N ALA A 13 -4.31 -6.00 -7.50
CA ALA A 13 -3.78 -6.97 -6.55
C ALA A 13 -3.27 -8.24 -7.24
N TYR A 14 -3.98 -8.75 -8.25
CA TYR A 14 -3.60 -9.95 -9.00
C TYR A 14 -2.34 -9.74 -9.84
N LEU A 15 -2.21 -8.57 -10.49
CA LEU A 15 -1.02 -8.20 -11.27
C LEU A 15 0.21 -7.97 -10.38
N MET A 16 0.03 -7.33 -9.20
CA MET A 16 1.09 -7.24 -8.19
C MET A 16 1.50 -8.61 -7.62
N ARG A 17 0.56 -9.57 -7.57
CA ARG A 17 0.81 -10.94 -7.13
C ARG A 17 1.71 -11.74 -8.08
N LEU A 18 1.78 -11.33 -9.36
CA LEU A 18 2.61 -11.97 -10.38
C LEU A 18 4.07 -11.48 -10.35
N SER A 19 4.32 -10.22 -9.96
CA SER A 19 5.67 -9.67 -9.85
C SER A 19 6.39 -10.07 -8.56
N ASP A 20 5.66 -10.24 -7.45
CA ASP A 20 6.26 -10.60 -6.16
C ASP A 20 6.07 -12.09 -5.86
N LYS A 21 7.12 -12.88 -6.13
CA LYS A 21 7.24 -14.23 -5.58
C LYS A 21 7.30 -14.14 -4.05
N ARG A 22 6.12 -14.28 -3.44
CA ARG A 22 5.82 -14.69 -2.06
C ARG A 22 6.15 -13.69 -0.94
N ARG A 23 5.21 -12.75 -0.72
CA ARG A 23 4.62 -12.58 0.62
C ARG A 23 3.18 -13.04 0.59
N ILE A 24 2.98 -14.36 0.65
CA ILE A 24 1.64 -14.94 0.82
C ILE A 24 1.27 -14.72 2.28
N SER A 25 0.69 -13.57 2.60
CA SER A 25 0.06 -13.36 3.89
C SER A 25 -1.07 -14.37 4.04
N ARG A 26 -1.10 -15.13 5.14
CA ARG A 26 -2.24 -16.01 5.49
C ARG A 26 -3.50 -15.22 5.87
N ARG A 27 -3.41 -13.89 5.92
CA ARG A 27 -4.47 -12.99 6.33
C ARG A 27 -5.53 -12.89 5.23
N SER A 28 -6.77 -12.67 5.64
CA SER A 28 -7.87 -12.43 4.69
C SER A 28 -7.64 -11.15 3.90
N VAL A 29 -8.33 -10.99 2.76
CA VAL A 29 -8.29 -9.74 1.98
C VAL A 29 -8.77 -8.56 2.83
N GLU A 30 -9.75 -8.79 3.72
CA GLU A 30 -10.26 -7.77 4.63
C GLU A 30 -9.18 -7.32 5.63
N ASP A 31 -8.43 -8.25 6.22
CA ASP A 31 -7.33 -7.93 7.14
C ASP A 31 -6.23 -7.14 6.43
N LEU A 32 -5.91 -7.50 5.18
CA LEU A 32 -4.95 -6.76 4.37
C LEU A 32 -5.43 -5.33 4.09
N ALA A 33 -6.71 -5.15 3.78
CA ALA A 33 -7.30 -3.84 3.58
C ALA A 33 -7.26 -3.00 4.86
N ARG A 34 -7.62 -3.59 6.01
CA ARG A 34 -7.54 -2.92 7.32
C ARG A 34 -6.12 -2.48 7.66
N LEU A 35 -5.13 -3.36 7.46
CA LEU A 35 -3.73 -3.04 7.68
C LEU A 35 -3.23 -1.95 6.74
N ALA A 36 -3.65 -1.96 5.47
CA ALA A 36 -3.31 -0.90 4.53
C ALA A 36 -3.90 0.45 4.96
N THR A 37 -5.15 0.48 5.45
CA THR A 37 -5.79 1.68 5.99
C THR A 37 -5.04 2.20 7.21
N LEU A 38 -4.78 1.35 8.21
CA LEU A 38 -4.01 1.72 9.40
C LEU A 38 -2.60 2.21 9.03
N GLY A 39 -1.96 1.56 8.06
CA GLY A 39 -0.67 1.98 7.53
C GLY A 39 -0.73 3.40 6.96
N ARG A 40 -1.77 3.74 6.16
CA ARG A 40 -1.96 5.09 5.62
C ARG A 40 -2.24 6.14 6.68
N GLU A 41 -2.94 5.79 7.75
CA GLU A 41 -3.23 6.71 8.87
C GLU A 41 -2.00 6.96 9.74
N LEU A 42 -1.18 5.94 9.96
CA LEU A 42 0.04 6.03 10.76
C LEU A 42 1.20 6.66 9.97
N LEU A 43 1.24 6.50 8.65
CA LEU A 43 2.34 6.97 7.80
C LEU A 43 2.68 8.45 8.06
N PRO A 44 1.76 9.43 8.07
CA PRO A 44 2.07 10.85 8.26
C PRO A 44 2.55 11.21 9.68
N LEU A 45 2.31 10.33 10.66
CA LEU A 45 2.73 10.52 12.05
C LEU A 45 4.22 10.19 12.21
N TYR A 46 4.71 9.18 11.51
CA TYR A 46 6.07 8.65 11.67
C TYR A 46 6.98 8.91 10.47
N LEU A 47 6.39 9.20 9.31
CA LEU A 47 7.11 9.40 8.06
C LEU A 47 6.64 10.69 7.39
N GLU A 48 7.59 11.43 6.86
CA GLU A 48 7.36 12.58 6.00
C GLU A 48 7.84 12.29 4.58
N VAL A 49 7.16 12.86 3.59
CA VAL A 49 7.56 12.75 2.19
C VAL A 49 8.39 13.97 1.86
N ILE A 50 9.68 13.78 1.61
CA ILE A 50 10.60 14.87 1.23
C ILE A 50 10.97 14.78 -0.25
N GLU A 51 11.34 15.93 -0.81
CA GLU A 51 11.91 16.02 -2.15
C GLU A 51 13.43 15.93 -2.04
N TRP A 52 14.03 14.91 -2.66
CA TRP A 52 15.48 14.70 -2.60
C TRP A 52 16.13 15.03 -3.94
N ARG A 53 16.86 16.15 -3.98
CA ARG A 53 17.83 16.53 -5.05
C ARG A 53 17.39 16.13 -6.48
N GLY A 54 16.21 16.58 -6.90
CA GLY A 54 15.73 16.39 -8.28
C GLY A 54 15.23 14.98 -8.63
N PHE A 55 15.12 14.08 -7.66
CA PHE A 55 14.49 12.76 -7.82
C PHE A 55 13.27 12.58 -6.91
N GLN A 56 12.47 11.58 -7.30
CA GLN A 56 11.17 11.22 -6.76
C GLN A 56 11.07 11.28 -5.23
N ARG A 57 9.90 11.77 -4.78
CA ARG A 57 9.41 11.78 -3.40
C ARG A 57 9.89 10.57 -2.59
N VAL A 58 10.70 10.82 -1.56
CA VAL A 58 11.26 9.79 -0.67
C VAL A 58 10.59 9.90 0.71
N LEU A 59 10.35 8.77 1.37
CA LEU A 59 9.87 8.75 2.76
C LEU A 59 11.06 8.88 3.72
N MET A 60 11.01 9.85 4.62
CA MET A 60 11.97 10.07 5.71
C MET A 60 11.26 9.84 7.05
N LEU A 61 11.99 9.38 8.07
CA LEU A 61 11.48 9.34 9.45
C LEU A 61 11.25 10.76 9.96
N LYS A 62 10.06 11.01 10.49
CA LYS A 62 9.71 12.27 11.12
C LYS A 62 10.45 12.35 12.46
N VAL A 63 11.42 13.25 12.57
CA VAL A 63 12.20 13.52 13.80
C VAL A 63 11.48 14.54 14.65
#